data_AF-A0A817PXL9-F1
#
_entry.id   AF-A0A817PXL9-F1
#
_cell.length_a   1.000
_cell.length_b   1.000
_cell.length_c   1.000
_cell.angle_alpha   90.00
_cell.angle_beta   90.00
_cell.angle_gamma   90.00
#
_symmetry.space_group_name_H-M   'P 1'
#
loop_
_entity.id
_entity.type
_entity.pdbx_description
1 polymer ?
#
loop_
_entity_poly.entity_id
_entity_poly.type
_entity_poly.pdbx_seq_one_letter_code
_entity_poly.pdbx_strand_id
1 'polypeptide(L)'
;IEQEQFSHSLASQCTTALPTIYQESLDQALTNSLFNWMNPRPLSLYIYDDQSPATDIFNELVLYSESINAYLAAQFILWKWNLTEDNYHELLTIVATYVGEEVATVIDSSPTELYPLLICLGFDRGQIKVECVIPGIVSDIEAFALLIQARDAFDARFELPDTSGLKSDEFQRVAADFDGKASSIVRIDRIENAVWLMQYLNQKQIVDARLGYDDTEELLFHGCPYAAAEQILQQAFDHSRIGRNGTSYGHGFYFSTNPYVSDGYAVPNPSTGEKRILMCRVLVGRSCEGNSTMRTCPSNYDSTTGGSNIYVVYSNRHILPEYLITYK
;
A
#
# COMPACT_ATOMS: atom_id res chain seq x y z
N ILE A 1 32.12 45.98 12.70
CA ILE A 1 31.39 46.81 11.70
C ILE A 1 31.94 46.61 10.28
N GLU A 2 33.25 46.56 10.02
CA GLU A 2 33.77 46.20 8.67
C GLU A 2 33.88 44.69 8.38
N GLN A 3 33.85 43.81 9.39
CA GLN A 3 33.80 42.34 9.17
C GLN A 3 32.37 41.79 8.99
N GLU A 4 31.33 42.52 9.41
CA GLU A 4 29.92 42.13 9.20
C GLU A 4 29.38 42.56 7.83
N GLN A 5 30.04 43.50 7.15
CA GLN A 5 29.65 43.90 5.79
C GLN A 5 30.21 42.98 4.70
N PHE A 6 31.23 42.16 4.99
CA PHE A 6 31.77 41.20 4.02
C PHE A 6 30.95 39.91 3.95
N SER A 7 30.32 39.48 5.05
CA SER A 7 29.41 38.33 5.08
C SER A 7 28.06 38.59 4.42
N HIS A 8 27.61 39.84 4.36
CA HIS A 8 26.37 40.21 3.66
C HIS A 8 26.52 40.42 2.15
N SER A 9 27.74 40.40 1.60
CA SER A 9 28.00 40.59 0.16
C SER A 9 28.02 39.30 -0.67
N LEU A 10 27.94 38.12 -0.05
CA LEU A 10 27.88 36.82 -0.74
C LEU A 10 26.58 36.06 -0.50
N ALA A 11 25.74 36.51 0.45
CA ALA A 11 24.45 35.88 0.78
C ALA A 11 23.31 36.27 -0.18
N SER A 12 23.56 37.05 -1.24
CA SER A 12 22.52 37.53 -2.17
C SER A 12 22.43 36.75 -3.48
N GLN A 13 23.20 35.66 -3.66
CA GLN A 13 23.17 34.85 -4.89
C GLN A 13 23.37 33.34 -4.65
N CYS A 14 22.66 32.75 -3.68
CA CYS A 14 22.23 31.34 -3.72
C CYS A 14 21.36 31.10 -2.49
N THR A 15 20.04 31.20 -2.62
CA THR A 15 19.15 30.60 -1.62
C THR A 15 18.96 29.15 -2.01
N THR A 16 19.96 28.30 -1.72
CA THR A 16 19.75 26.86 -1.74
C THR A 16 18.65 26.56 -0.72
N ALA A 17 17.47 26.18 -1.20
CA ALA A 17 16.40 25.76 -0.30
C ALA A 17 16.93 24.63 0.58
N LEU A 18 16.58 24.64 1.86
CA LEU A 18 16.91 23.52 2.75
C LEU A 18 15.99 22.33 2.45
N PRO A 19 16.44 21.08 2.69
CA PRO A 19 15.60 19.92 2.53
C PRO A 19 14.38 19.99 3.45
N THR A 20 13.21 19.67 2.89
CA THR A 20 11.97 19.59 3.68
C THR A 20 11.97 18.29 4.46
N ILE A 21 12.28 18.38 5.75
CA ILE A 21 12.36 17.24 6.67
C ILE A 21 11.02 17.08 7.41
N TYR A 22 10.53 15.85 7.46
CA TYR A 22 9.38 15.45 8.25
C TYR A 22 9.72 15.47 9.75
N GLN A 23 8.87 16.12 10.56
CA GLN A 23 9.20 16.50 11.94
C GLN A 23 8.64 15.56 13.02
N GLU A 24 7.68 14.70 12.68
CA GLU A 24 7.07 13.77 13.64
C GLU A 24 7.88 12.44 13.73
N SER A 25 7.42 11.54 14.58
CA SER A 25 8.03 10.21 14.80
C SER A 25 8.04 9.33 13.54
N LEU A 26 8.87 8.28 13.55
CA LEU A 26 9.03 7.37 12.42
C LEU A 26 7.72 6.68 12.02
N ASP A 27 6.89 6.28 12.98
CA ASP A 27 5.56 5.69 12.71
C ASP A 27 4.63 6.68 11.99
N GLN A 28 4.68 7.96 12.36
CA GLN A 28 3.94 9.02 11.69
C GLN A 28 4.50 9.29 10.29
N ALA A 29 5.83 9.23 10.13
CA ALA A 29 6.47 9.36 8.83
C ALA A 29 6.04 8.23 7.89
N LEU A 30 6.02 6.98 8.37
CA LEU A 30 5.50 5.81 7.64
C LEU A 30 4.03 5.99 7.25
N THR A 31 3.21 6.46 8.21
CA THR A 31 1.78 6.75 8.00
C THR A 31 1.57 7.79 6.88
N ASN A 32 2.44 8.81 6.82
CA ASN A 32 2.36 9.90 5.85
C ASN A 32 3.16 9.67 4.55
N SER A 33 3.86 8.54 4.44
CA SER A 33 4.68 8.14 3.28
C SER A 33 4.15 6.85 2.65
N LEU A 34 4.71 5.70 3.03
CA LEU A 34 4.41 4.37 2.50
C LEU A 34 2.93 4.02 2.68
N PHE A 35 2.35 4.45 3.80
CA PHE A 35 0.94 4.15 4.14
C PHE A 35 -0.01 5.31 3.81
N ASN A 36 0.49 6.40 3.20
CA ASN A 36 -0.35 7.51 2.75
C ASN A 36 -0.98 7.20 1.39
N TRP A 37 -2.12 6.53 1.47
CA TRP A 37 -2.90 6.04 0.34
C TRP A 37 -3.46 7.11 -0.62
N MET A 38 -3.50 8.40 -0.23
CA MET A 38 -3.92 9.48 -1.13
C MET A 38 -2.75 10.04 -1.95
N ASN A 39 -1.53 9.93 -1.42
CA ASN A 39 -0.32 10.42 -2.06
C ASN A 39 0.88 9.57 -1.60
N PRO A 40 0.98 8.32 -2.08
CA PRO A 40 2.02 7.41 -1.61
C PRO A 40 3.38 7.91 -2.09
N ARG A 41 4.29 8.10 -1.14
CA ARG A 41 5.67 8.49 -1.41
C ARG A 41 6.62 7.54 -0.69
N PRO A 42 7.74 7.14 -1.31
CA PRO A 42 8.77 6.39 -0.61
C PRO A 42 9.27 7.21 0.58
N LEU A 43 9.65 6.51 1.65
CA LEU A 43 10.23 7.11 2.84
C LEU A 43 11.75 7.05 2.71
N SER A 44 12.43 8.19 2.83
CA SER A 44 13.89 8.22 2.92
C SER A 44 14.29 8.47 4.37
N LEU A 45 15.09 7.56 4.94
CA LEU A 45 15.70 7.71 6.25
C LEU A 45 17.09 8.31 6.07
N TYR A 46 17.31 9.51 6.62
CA TYR A 46 18.61 10.17 6.68
C TYR A 46 19.23 9.97 8.05
N ILE A 47 20.19 9.05 8.16
CA ILE A 47 20.88 8.72 9.40
C ILE A 47 22.28 9.31 9.32
N TYR A 48 22.61 10.24 10.20
CA TYR A 48 23.81 11.05 10.10
C TYR A 48 24.44 11.30 11.48
N ASP A 49 25.71 11.67 11.51
CA ASP A 49 26.39 12.14 12.72
C ASP A 49 26.77 13.62 12.51
N ASP A 50 26.25 14.52 13.34
CA ASP A 50 26.51 15.96 13.22
C ASP A 50 27.95 16.38 13.56
N GLN A 51 28.75 15.50 14.15
CA GLN A 51 30.17 15.71 14.38
C GLN A 51 31.05 15.21 13.22
N SER A 52 30.48 14.48 12.26
CA SER A 52 31.22 13.90 11.15
C SER A 52 31.41 14.89 9.99
N PRO A 53 32.65 15.16 9.54
CA PRO A 53 32.89 15.99 8.35
C PRO A 53 32.26 15.41 7.08
N ALA A 54 32.04 14.09 7.01
CA ALA A 54 31.37 13.46 5.88
C ALA A 54 29.89 13.89 5.80
N THR A 55 29.25 14.19 6.93
CA THR A 55 27.87 14.71 6.98
C THR A 55 27.78 16.08 6.31
N ASP A 56 28.72 16.98 6.58
CA ASP A 56 28.74 18.30 5.95
C ASP A 56 28.94 18.21 4.44
N ILE A 57 29.87 17.37 4.00
CA ILE A 57 30.14 17.14 2.57
C ILE A 57 28.91 16.55 1.88
N PHE A 58 28.29 15.53 2.48
CA PHE A 58 27.08 14.91 1.94
C PHE A 58 25.91 15.91 1.87
N ASN A 59 25.73 16.73 2.90
CA ASN A 59 24.72 17.77 2.90
C ASN A 59 24.93 18.75 1.74
N GLU A 60 26.16 19.25 1.56
CA GLU A 60 26.48 20.21 0.49
C GLU A 60 26.30 19.62 -0.92
N LEU A 61 26.77 18.39 -1.15
CA LEU A 61 26.73 17.75 -2.47
C LEU A 61 25.34 17.18 -2.81
N VAL A 62 24.63 16.64 -1.82
CA VAL A 62 23.41 15.86 -2.03
C VAL A 62 22.18 16.62 -1.52
N LEU A 63 22.08 16.88 -0.21
CA LEU A 63 20.83 17.43 0.36
C LEU A 63 20.57 18.90 0.03
N TYR A 64 21.62 19.68 -0.24
CA TYR A 64 21.54 21.11 -0.60
C TYR A 64 21.64 21.34 -2.12
N SER A 65 21.92 20.29 -2.90
CA SER A 65 21.78 20.36 -4.36
C SER A 65 20.35 20.71 -4.71
N GLU A 66 20.16 21.78 -5.49
CA GLU A 66 18.83 22.30 -5.86
C GLU A 66 17.97 21.22 -6.55
N SER A 67 18.59 20.45 -7.45
CA SER A 67 17.90 19.40 -8.21
C SER A 67 17.49 18.24 -7.31
N ILE A 68 18.40 17.77 -6.46
CA ILE A 68 18.15 16.63 -5.57
C ILE A 68 17.15 17.01 -4.48
N ASN A 69 17.29 18.19 -3.88
CA ASN A 69 16.35 18.68 -2.88
C ASN A 69 14.95 18.83 -3.45
N ALA A 70 14.81 19.50 -4.61
CA ALA A 70 13.50 19.64 -5.26
C ALA A 70 12.86 18.27 -5.57
N TYR A 71 13.66 17.30 -6.01
CA TYR A 71 13.19 15.94 -6.27
C TYR A 71 12.78 15.20 -5.00
N LEU A 72 13.60 15.23 -3.94
CA LEU A 72 13.27 14.63 -2.64
C LEU A 72 11.98 15.22 -2.06
N ALA A 73 11.84 16.55 -2.07
CA ALA A 73 10.66 17.22 -1.56
C ALA A 73 9.38 16.86 -2.33
N ALA A 74 9.48 16.67 -3.65
CA ALA A 74 8.35 16.29 -4.49
C ALA A 74 8.01 14.80 -4.36
N GLN A 75 9.02 13.93 -4.41
CA GLN A 75 8.81 12.49 -4.63
C GLN A 75 8.86 11.66 -3.35
N PHE A 76 9.55 12.12 -2.30
CA PHE A 76 9.79 11.36 -1.07
C PHE A 76 9.21 12.07 0.17
N ILE A 77 9.09 11.32 1.25
CA ILE A 77 9.10 11.89 2.61
C ILE A 77 10.50 11.67 3.16
N LEU A 78 11.17 12.73 3.62
CA LEU A 78 12.48 12.65 4.26
C LEU A 78 12.33 12.68 5.77
N TRP A 79 12.75 11.63 6.46
CA TRP A 79 12.82 11.56 7.92
C TRP A 79 14.29 11.43 8.34
N LYS A 80 14.70 12.04 9.46
CA LYS A 80 16.11 12.07 9.85
C LYS A 80 16.35 11.59 11.28
N TRP A 81 17.56 11.09 11.52
CA TRP A 81 18.05 10.73 12.84
C TRP A 81 19.52 11.13 13.00
N ASN A 82 19.81 11.90 14.05
CA ASN A 82 21.18 12.23 14.44
C ASN A 82 21.74 11.12 15.33
N LEU A 83 22.70 10.37 14.83
CA LEU A 83 23.31 9.22 15.45
C LEU A 83 24.38 9.67 16.46
N THR A 84 24.30 9.12 17.66
CA THR A 84 25.33 9.26 18.69
C THR A 84 25.67 7.89 19.26
N GLU A 85 26.79 7.76 19.97
CA GLU A 85 27.17 6.51 20.64
C GLU A 85 26.07 5.99 21.59
N ASP A 86 25.33 6.91 22.23
CA ASP A 86 24.30 6.56 23.22
C ASP A 86 22.95 6.14 22.61
N ASN A 87 22.64 6.58 21.38
CA ASN A 87 21.31 6.37 20.77
C ASN A 87 21.27 5.32 19.64
N TYR A 88 22.40 4.69 19.33
CA TYR A 88 22.51 3.69 18.28
C TYR A 88 21.53 2.51 18.46
N HIS A 89 21.47 1.94 19.67
CA HIS A 89 20.57 0.83 19.97
C HIS A 89 19.08 1.24 19.99
N GLU A 90 18.79 2.49 20.33
CA GLU A 90 17.43 3.04 20.26
C GLU A 90 16.97 3.12 18.80
N LEU A 91 17.82 3.64 17.91
CA LEU A 91 17.55 3.67 16.47
C LEU A 91 17.26 2.27 15.92
N LEU A 92 18.13 1.28 16.21
CA LEU A 92 17.92 -0.09 15.74
C LEU A 92 16.60 -0.69 16.25
N THR A 93 16.25 -0.44 17.52
CA THR A 93 14.99 -0.90 18.10
C THR A 93 13.78 -0.29 17.40
N ILE A 94 13.80 1.03 17.17
CA ILE A 94 12.72 1.76 16.49
C ILE A 94 12.58 1.28 15.03
N VAL A 95 13.69 1.14 14.30
CA VAL A 95 13.68 0.66 12.92
C VAL A 95 13.18 -0.78 12.85
N ALA A 96 13.67 -1.69 13.71
CA ALA A 96 13.19 -3.08 13.74
C ALA A 96 11.69 -3.16 14.06
N THR A 97 11.20 -2.32 14.97
CA THR A 97 9.79 -2.31 15.40
C THR A 97 8.84 -1.80 14.32
N TYR A 98 9.17 -0.67 13.68
CA TYR A 98 8.23 0.02 12.78
C TYR A 98 8.51 -0.24 11.29
N VAL A 99 9.75 -0.52 10.93
CA VAL A 99 10.19 -0.70 9.54
C VAL A 99 10.41 -2.18 9.24
N GLY A 100 11.13 -2.87 10.13
CA GLY A 100 11.40 -4.31 10.04
C GLY A 100 12.87 -4.67 10.25
N GLU A 101 13.10 -5.93 10.62
CA GLU A 101 14.43 -6.49 10.94
C GLU A 101 15.42 -6.42 9.77
N GLU A 102 14.95 -6.52 8.53
CA GLU A 102 15.80 -6.44 7.34
C GLU A 102 16.49 -5.07 7.24
N VAL A 103 15.73 -3.99 7.47
CA VAL A 103 16.26 -2.62 7.43
C VAL A 103 17.15 -2.35 8.64
N ALA A 104 16.79 -2.85 9.82
CA ALA A 104 17.64 -2.74 11.01
C ALA A 104 19.00 -3.42 10.78
N THR A 105 19.00 -4.60 10.14
CA THR A 105 20.22 -5.33 9.77
C THR A 105 21.08 -4.54 8.77
N VAL A 106 20.47 -3.84 7.81
CA VAL A 106 21.21 -2.98 6.87
C VAL A 106 21.94 -1.86 7.62
N ILE A 107 21.30 -1.23 8.63
CA ILE A 107 21.94 -0.21 9.46
C ILE A 107 23.04 -0.83 10.34
N ASP A 108 22.77 -1.97 10.97
CA ASP A 108 23.71 -2.65 11.88
C ASP A 108 24.97 -3.15 11.17
N SER A 109 24.82 -3.60 9.92
CA SER A 109 25.93 -4.09 9.11
C SER A 109 26.66 -3.02 8.30
N SER A 110 26.18 -1.78 8.29
CA SER A 110 26.79 -0.68 7.54
C SER A 110 28.07 -0.17 8.24
N PRO A 111 29.23 -0.16 7.56
CA PRO A 111 30.44 0.44 8.11
C PRO A 111 30.25 1.91 8.48
N THR A 112 30.83 2.34 9.61
CA THR A 112 30.75 3.73 10.10
C THR A 112 31.28 4.76 9.10
N GLU A 113 32.23 4.37 8.24
CA GLU A 113 32.79 5.18 7.15
C GLU A 113 31.81 5.47 6.01
N LEU A 114 30.70 4.71 5.90
CA LEU A 114 29.65 4.98 4.92
C LEU A 114 28.65 6.02 5.40
N TYR A 115 28.71 6.46 6.66
CA TYR A 115 27.79 7.48 7.17
C TYR A 115 28.15 8.88 6.64
N PRO A 116 27.14 9.75 6.43
CA PRO A 116 25.72 9.49 6.67
C PRO A 116 25.10 8.55 5.63
N LEU A 117 24.01 7.88 6.00
CA LEU A 117 23.25 7.01 5.10
C LEU A 117 21.91 7.67 4.75
N LEU A 118 21.57 7.69 3.46
CA LEU A 118 20.21 7.97 2.99
C LEU A 118 19.60 6.67 2.46
N ILE A 119 18.70 6.08 3.23
CA ILE A 119 18.06 4.79 2.94
C ILE A 119 16.66 5.04 2.39
N CYS A 120 16.42 4.74 1.12
CA CYS A 120 15.10 4.86 0.51
C CYS A 120 14.33 3.56 0.70
N LEU A 121 13.17 3.68 1.33
CA LEU A 121 12.27 2.59 1.65
C LEU A 121 11.07 2.59 0.72
N GLY A 122 10.68 1.39 0.32
CA GLY A 122 9.44 1.12 -0.40
C GLY A 122 8.57 0.15 0.36
N PHE A 123 7.42 -0.16 -0.20
CA PHE A 123 6.51 -1.17 0.36
C PHE A 123 6.07 -2.10 -0.76
N ASP A 124 6.29 -3.38 -0.61
CA ASP A 124 5.85 -4.39 -1.57
C ASP A 124 5.22 -5.58 -0.87
N ARG A 125 4.07 -6.04 -1.38
CA ARG A 125 3.36 -7.25 -0.93
C ARG A 125 3.24 -7.42 0.60
N GLY A 126 3.06 -6.33 1.34
CA GLY A 126 2.88 -6.38 2.79
C GLY A 126 4.16 -6.17 3.61
N GLN A 127 5.30 -5.95 2.97
CA GLN A 127 6.60 -5.77 3.62
C GLN A 127 7.25 -4.45 3.20
N ILE A 128 7.89 -3.77 4.15
CA ILE A 128 8.76 -2.64 3.85
C ILE A 128 10.09 -3.21 3.36
N LYS A 129 10.61 -2.68 2.26
CA LYS A 129 11.88 -3.09 1.66
C LYS A 129 12.80 -1.88 1.45
N VAL A 130 14.09 -2.15 1.34
CA VAL A 130 15.08 -1.14 0.93
C VAL A 130 15.10 -1.07 -0.60
N GLU A 131 14.77 0.08 -1.16
CA GLU A 131 14.85 0.33 -2.61
C GLU A 131 16.27 0.75 -3.01
N CYS A 132 16.93 1.57 -2.20
CA CYS A 132 18.35 1.87 -2.34
C CYS A 132 18.96 2.37 -1.02
N VAL A 133 20.29 2.29 -0.93
CA VAL A 133 21.10 2.92 0.11
C VAL A 133 22.09 3.86 -0.57
N ILE A 134 22.09 5.12 -0.18
CA ILE A 134 23.02 6.14 -0.68
C ILE A 134 24.02 6.44 0.45
N PRO A 135 25.31 6.10 0.29
CA PRO A 135 26.32 6.33 1.32
C PRO A 135 26.81 7.78 1.34
N GLY A 136 27.49 8.16 2.42
CA GLY A 136 27.99 9.51 2.66
C GLY A 136 29.04 9.98 1.65
N ILE A 137 29.77 9.05 1.05
CA ILE A 137 30.73 9.31 -0.03
C ILE A 137 30.07 8.94 -1.35
N VAL A 138 29.46 9.93 -2.00
CA VAL A 138 28.76 9.77 -3.28
C VAL A 138 28.80 11.08 -4.05
N SER A 139 28.73 11.03 -5.38
CA SER A 139 28.52 12.24 -6.18
C SER A 139 27.05 12.62 -6.23
N ASP A 140 26.75 13.88 -6.50
CA ASP A 140 25.38 14.37 -6.75
C ASP A 140 24.68 13.58 -7.88
N ILE A 141 25.38 13.33 -9.00
CA ILE A 141 24.86 12.56 -10.14
C ILE A 141 24.49 11.13 -9.74
N GLU A 142 25.36 10.43 -8.99
CA GLU A 142 25.13 9.06 -8.55
C GLU A 142 23.99 9.00 -7.52
N ALA A 143 23.98 9.91 -6.54
CA ALA A 143 22.89 10.02 -5.58
C ALA A 143 21.55 10.26 -6.28
N PHE A 144 21.52 11.14 -7.29
CA PHE A 144 20.29 11.43 -8.01
C PHE A 144 19.82 10.22 -8.85
N ALA A 145 20.73 9.49 -9.48
CA ALA A 145 20.40 8.28 -10.22
C ALA A 145 19.80 7.19 -9.31
N LEU A 146 20.36 7.00 -8.11
CA LEU A 146 19.83 6.06 -7.12
C LEU A 146 18.44 6.47 -6.63
N LEU A 147 18.19 7.77 -6.42
CA LEU A 147 16.86 8.27 -6.05
C LEU A 147 15.82 8.01 -7.14
N ILE A 148 16.18 8.22 -8.42
CA ILE A 148 15.29 7.92 -9.55
C ILE A 148 15.00 6.42 -9.60
N GLN A 149 16.03 5.57 -9.49
CA GLN A 149 15.87 4.12 -9.47
C GLN A 149 14.94 3.66 -8.34
N ALA A 150 15.12 4.20 -7.13
CA ALA A 150 14.28 3.88 -5.99
C ALA A 150 12.83 4.32 -6.20
N ARG A 151 12.63 5.48 -6.84
CA ARG A 151 11.28 5.97 -7.18
C ARG A 151 10.61 5.11 -8.24
N ASP A 152 11.33 4.71 -9.27
CA ASP A 152 10.81 3.84 -10.33
C ASP A 152 10.46 2.46 -9.78
N ALA A 153 11.33 1.87 -8.93
CA ALA A 153 11.07 0.60 -8.26
C ALA A 153 9.85 0.68 -7.32
N PHE A 154 9.70 1.82 -6.63
CA PHE A 154 8.52 2.11 -5.83
C PHE A 154 7.26 2.18 -6.70
N ASP A 155 7.28 2.88 -7.84
CA ASP A 155 6.10 3.05 -8.70
C ASP A 155 5.72 1.77 -9.47
N ALA A 156 6.70 0.93 -9.84
CA ALA A 156 6.47 -0.35 -10.51
C ALA A 156 5.54 -1.30 -9.73
N ARG A 157 5.41 -1.14 -8.40
CA ARG A 157 4.46 -1.92 -7.60
C ARG A 157 3.00 -1.68 -7.98
N PHE A 158 2.71 -0.56 -8.63
CA PHE A 158 1.36 -0.17 -9.03
C PHE A 158 1.02 -0.60 -10.46
N GLU A 159 1.97 -1.18 -11.19
CA GLU A 159 1.71 -1.71 -12.53
C GLU A 159 0.98 -3.05 -12.44
N LEU A 160 -0.13 -3.17 -13.17
CA LEU A 160 -0.87 -4.42 -13.31
C LEU A 160 0.01 -5.43 -14.05
N PRO A 161 0.30 -6.62 -13.50
CA PRO A 161 1.06 -7.64 -14.21
C PRO A 161 0.30 -8.14 -15.44
N ASP A 162 1.07 -8.63 -16.40
CA ASP A 162 0.52 -9.40 -17.52
C ASP A 162 -0.23 -10.63 -16.98
N THR A 163 -1.54 -10.68 -17.26
CA THR A 163 -2.46 -11.73 -16.80
C THR A 163 -2.34 -13.01 -17.64
N SER A 164 -1.27 -13.14 -18.44
CA SER A 164 -0.99 -14.32 -19.26
C SER A 164 -0.54 -15.53 -18.42
N GLY A 165 -1.52 -16.19 -17.78
CA GLY A 165 -1.41 -17.57 -17.31
C GLY A 165 -1.30 -17.72 -15.79
N LEU A 166 -2.44 -17.87 -15.12
CA LEU A 166 -2.48 -18.53 -13.81
C LEU A 166 -1.75 -19.88 -13.88
N LYS A 167 -0.92 -20.17 -12.87
CA LYS A 167 -0.31 -21.50 -12.72
C LYS A 167 -1.41 -22.56 -12.64
N SER A 168 -1.17 -23.76 -13.19
CA SER A 168 -2.18 -24.83 -13.28
C SER A 168 -2.89 -25.12 -11.97
N ASP A 169 -2.14 -25.12 -10.86
CA ASP A 169 -2.64 -25.52 -9.55
C ASP A 169 -3.51 -24.44 -8.92
N GLU A 170 -3.14 -23.17 -9.10
CA GLU A 170 -3.94 -22.03 -8.65
C GLU A 170 -5.24 -21.93 -9.44
N PHE A 171 -5.18 -22.14 -10.77
CA PHE A 171 -6.37 -22.24 -11.60
C PHE A 171 -7.30 -23.36 -11.13
N GLN A 172 -6.76 -24.57 -10.88
CA GLN A 172 -7.56 -25.71 -10.42
C GLN A 172 -8.24 -25.43 -9.08
N ARG A 173 -7.56 -24.78 -8.13
CA ARG A 173 -8.13 -24.38 -6.85
C ARG A 173 -9.29 -23.40 -7.03
N VAL A 174 -9.08 -22.31 -7.76
CA VAL A 174 -10.13 -21.30 -7.99
C VAL A 174 -11.31 -21.90 -8.75
N ALA A 175 -11.04 -22.75 -9.74
CA ALA A 175 -12.09 -23.45 -10.48
C ALA A 175 -12.89 -24.42 -9.59
N ALA A 176 -12.23 -25.10 -8.64
CA ALA A 176 -12.89 -25.97 -7.67
C ALA A 176 -13.75 -25.18 -6.68
N ASP A 177 -13.27 -24.03 -6.21
CA ASP A 177 -14.03 -23.13 -5.33
C ASP A 177 -15.24 -22.52 -6.05
N PHE A 178 -15.17 -22.32 -7.37
CA PHE A 178 -16.29 -21.91 -8.23
C PHE A 178 -17.27 -23.06 -8.56
N ASP A 179 -17.35 -24.06 -7.67
CA ASP A 179 -18.06 -25.33 -7.71
C ASP A 179 -19.26 -25.46 -8.68
N GLY A 180 -19.30 -26.59 -9.39
CA GLY A 180 -20.36 -27.01 -10.34
C GLY A 180 -20.58 -26.13 -11.58
N LYS A 181 -19.97 -24.93 -11.67
CA LYS A 181 -19.82 -24.14 -12.91
C LYS A 181 -18.41 -24.19 -13.51
N ALA A 182 -17.48 -24.94 -12.90
CA ALA A 182 -16.09 -25.05 -13.37
C ALA A 182 -15.98 -25.42 -14.86
N SER A 183 -16.87 -26.28 -15.37
CA SER A 183 -16.89 -26.69 -16.78
C SER A 183 -17.33 -25.59 -17.76
N SER A 184 -17.87 -24.48 -17.27
CA SER A 184 -18.27 -23.34 -18.10
C SER A 184 -17.33 -22.14 -18.00
N ILE A 185 -16.25 -22.25 -17.23
CA ILE A 185 -15.19 -21.25 -17.14
C ILE A 185 -14.52 -21.09 -18.51
N VAL A 186 -14.53 -19.86 -19.01
CA VAL A 186 -13.81 -19.44 -20.22
C VAL A 186 -12.41 -18.99 -19.86
N ARG A 187 -12.27 -18.18 -18.80
CA ARG A 187 -11.00 -17.66 -18.31
C ARG A 187 -11.11 -17.23 -16.85
N ILE A 188 -10.00 -17.34 -16.12
CA ILE A 188 -9.81 -16.73 -14.81
C ILE A 188 -8.66 -15.73 -14.96
N ASP A 189 -8.87 -14.49 -14.53
CA ASP A 189 -7.85 -13.45 -14.51
C ASP A 189 -7.49 -13.14 -13.06
N ARG A 190 -6.21 -13.25 -12.71
CA ARG A 190 -5.70 -12.82 -11.40
C ARG A 190 -5.66 -11.29 -11.36
N ILE A 191 -6.18 -10.72 -10.27
CA ILE A 191 -6.21 -9.28 -10.05
C ILE A 191 -5.07 -8.95 -9.08
N GLU A 192 -4.07 -8.21 -9.53
CA GLU A 192 -3.00 -7.72 -8.67
C GLU A 192 -3.05 -6.21 -8.62
N ASN A 193 -3.60 -5.67 -7.53
CA ASN A 193 -3.63 -4.25 -7.28
C ASN A 193 -2.98 -4.00 -5.92
N ALA A 194 -1.72 -3.52 -5.92
CA ALA A 194 -0.97 -3.30 -4.69
C ALA A 194 -1.64 -2.27 -3.77
N VAL A 195 -2.33 -1.25 -4.31
CA VAL A 195 -3.08 -0.28 -3.49
C VAL A 195 -4.18 -0.99 -2.71
N TRP A 196 -4.97 -1.83 -3.37
CA TRP A 196 -6.06 -2.56 -2.73
C TRP A 196 -5.55 -3.61 -1.75
N LEU A 197 -4.48 -4.33 -2.11
CA LEU A 197 -3.83 -5.27 -1.21
C LEU A 197 -3.34 -4.57 0.06
N MET A 198 -2.69 -3.40 -0.07
CA MET A 198 -2.25 -2.60 1.06
C MET A 198 -3.41 -2.11 1.93
N GLN A 199 -4.47 -1.55 1.32
CA GLN A 199 -5.66 -1.10 2.05
C GLN A 199 -6.34 -2.25 2.81
N TYR A 200 -6.41 -3.42 2.17
CA TYR A 200 -6.96 -4.62 2.75
C TYR A 200 -6.11 -5.14 3.93
N LEU A 201 -4.80 -5.29 3.75
CA LEU A 201 -3.90 -5.80 4.79
C LEU A 201 -3.83 -4.87 6.02
N ASN A 202 -3.84 -3.54 5.81
CA ASN A 202 -3.90 -2.58 6.91
C ASN A 202 -5.21 -2.72 7.69
N GLN A 203 -6.35 -2.78 6.98
CA GLN A 203 -7.64 -2.97 7.62
C GLN A 203 -7.73 -4.31 8.36
N LYS A 204 -7.13 -5.37 7.79
CA LYS A 204 -7.01 -6.68 8.43
C LYS A 204 -6.26 -6.60 9.74
N GLN A 205 -5.10 -5.96 9.79
CA GLN A 205 -4.34 -5.78 11.04
C GLN A 205 -5.17 -5.07 12.12
N ILE A 206 -5.91 -4.02 11.74
CA ILE A 206 -6.78 -3.28 12.67
C ILE A 206 -7.90 -4.18 13.22
N VAL A 207 -8.56 -4.95 12.35
CA VAL A 207 -9.66 -5.85 12.74
C VAL A 207 -9.13 -7.00 13.60
N ASP A 208 -8.04 -7.64 13.19
CA ASP A 208 -7.41 -8.76 13.91
C ASP A 208 -6.94 -8.33 15.30
N ALA A 209 -6.26 -7.18 15.41
CA ALA A 209 -5.81 -6.65 16.70
C ALA A 209 -6.99 -6.33 17.63
N ARG A 210 -8.09 -5.80 17.09
CA ARG A 210 -9.29 -5.48 17.87
C ARG A 210 -10.05 -6.75 18.32
N LEU A 211 -10.05 -7.80 17.51
CA LEU A 211 -10.78 -9.04 17.77
C LEU A 211 -9.97 -10.08 18.56
N GLY A 212 -8.64 -10.00 18.50
CA GLY A 212 -7.73 -10.92 19.18
C GLY A 212 -7.56 -12.29 18.48
N TYR A 213 -7.94 -12.39 17.20
CA TYR A 213 -7.75 -13.57 16.33
C TYR A 213 -7.61 -13.14 14.87
N ASP A 214 -7.03 -14.01 14.03
CA ASP A 214 -6.64 -13.74 12.63
C ASP A 214 -7.57 -14.38 11.58
N ASP A 215 -8.52 -15.21 12.00
CA ASP A 215 -9.57 -15.82 11.16
C ASP A 215 -10.77 -14.86 10.95
N THR A 216 -10.50 -13.73 10.30
CA THR A 216 -11.44 -12.60 10.14
C THR A 216 -11.89 -12.39 8.70
N GLU A 217 -11.47 -13.27 7.79
CA GLU A 217 -11.64 -13.13 6.35
C GLU A 217 -12.28 -14.37 5.72
N GLU A 218 -13.01 -14.13 4.64
CA GLU A 218 -13.68 -15.18 3.87
C GLU A 218 -13.41 -14.94 2.38
N LEU A 219 -13.25 -16.03 1.62
CA LEU A 219 -13.17 -15.95 0.17
C LEU A 219 -14.57 -16.07 -0.42
N LEU A 220 -15.09 -14.96 -0.96
CA LEU A 220 -16.49 -14.82 -1.34
C LEU A 220 -16.67 -14.36 -2.79
N PHE A 221 -17.85 -14.60 -3.34
CA PHE A 221 -18.22 -14.25 -4.70
C PHE A 221 -19.08 -12.99 -4.75
N HIS A 222 -18.81 -12.12 -5.72
CA HIS A 222 -19.61 -10.95 -6.06
C HIS A 222 -20.06 -11.02 -7.51
N GLY A 223 -21.38 -11.13 -7.71
CA GLY A 223 -22.00 -11.08 -9.03
C GLY A 223 -22.41 -9.66 -9.42
N CYS A 224 -22.06 -9.26 -10.64
CA CYS A 224 -22.44 -7.96 -11.18
C CYS A 224 -22.62 -8.02 -12.71
N PRO A 225 -23.25 -7.01 -13.33
CA PRO A 225 -23.32 -6.93 -14.78
C PRO A 225 -21.92 -6.96 -15.43
N TYR A 226 -21.80 -7.59 -16.60
CA TYR A 226 -20.52 -7.80 -17.28
C TYR A 226 -19.64 -6.54 -17.39
N ALA A 227 -20.23 -5.41 -17.79
CA ALA A 227 -19.52 -4.13 -17.90
C ALA A 227 -19.19 -3.48 -16.55
N ALA A 228 -19.96 -3.79 -15.49
CA ALA A 228 -19.70 -3.27 -14.15
C ALA A 228 -18.48 -3.93 -13.49
N ALA A 229 -18.18 -5.19 -13.84
CA ALA A 229 -16.97 -5.86 -13.35
C ALA A 229 -15.70 -5.07 -13.69
N GLU A 230 -15.59 -4.60 -14.94
CA GLU A 230 -14.44 -3.81 -15.39
C GLU A 230 -14.38 -2.44 -14.71
N GLN A 231 -15.52 -1.80 -14.48
CA GLN A 231 -15.58 -0.55 -13.71
C GLN A 231 -15.09 -0.74 -12.27
N ILE A 232 -15.47 -1.84 -11.62
CA ILE A 232 -14.97 -2.17 -10.28
C ILE A 232 -13.46 -2.37 -10.31
N LEU A 233 -12.93 -3.05 -11.33
CA LEU A 233 -11.48 -3.26 -11.49
C LEU A 233 -10.69 -1.96 -11.73
N GLN A 234 -11.33 -0.91 -12.25
CA GLN A 234 -10.69 0.39 -12.49
C GLN A 234 -10.87 1.39 -11.35
N GLN A 235 -12.01 1.33 -10.64
CA GLN A 235 -12.46 2.40 -9.73
C GLN A 235 -12.82 1.91 -8.32
N ALA A 236 -12.57 0.63 -8.02
CA ALA A 236 -13.07 -0.06 -6.84
C ALA A 236 -14.62 -0.10 -6.79
N PHE A 237 -15.19 -0.58 -5.68
CA PHE A 237 -16.64 -0.64 -5.51
C PHE A 237 -17.22 0.75 -5.25
N ASP A 238 -18.16 1.16 -6.10
CA ASP A 238 -18.74 2.50 -6.06
C ASP A 238 -19.82 2.63 -4.97
N HIS A 239 -19.49 3.37 -3.91
CA HIS A 239 -20.41 3.69 -2.81
C HIS A 239 -21.69 4.41 -3.26
N SER A 240 -21.66 5.17 -4.36
CA SER A 240 -22.84 5.90 -4.87
C SER A 240 -23.91 4.97 -5.46
N ARG A 241 -23.57 3.70 -5.69
CA ARG A 241 -24.47 2.66 -6.20
C ARG A 241 -25.08 1.81 -5.09
N ILE A 242 -24.59 1.93 -3.87
CA ILE A 242 -25.17 1.28 -2.69
C ILE A 242 -26.64 1.71 -2.56
N GLY A 243 -27.51 0.73 -2.25
CA GLY A 243 -28.93 0.99 -2.02
C GLY A 243 -29.83 0.94 -3.24
N ARG A 244 -29.26 0.77 -4.44
CA ARG A 244 -30.06 0.62 -5.68
C ARG A 244 -30.64 -0.79 -5.82
N ASN A 245 -29.89 -1.80 -5.39
CA ASN A 245 -30.25 -3.23 -5.41
C ASN A 245 -29.67 -3.90 -4.16
N GLY A 246 -30.21 -5.08 -3.79
CA GLY A 246 -29.68 -5.90 -2.70
C GLY A 246 -29.57 -5.09 -1.39
N THR A 247 -30.70 -4.79 -0.75
CA THR A 247 -30.70 -3.98 0.48
C THR A 247 -31.18 -4.74 1.70
N SER A 248 -31.64 -5.99 1.56
CA SER A 248 -32.30 -6.76 2.63
C SER A 248 -31.50 -6.85 3.93
N TYR A 249 -30.17 -6.84 3.86
CA TYR A 249 -29.27 -7.00 5.01
C TYR A 249 -28.41 -5.77 5.27
N GLY A 250 -28.68 -4.66 4.58
CA GLY A 250 -27.97 -3.40 4.72
C GLY A 250 -27.64 -2.75 3.39
N HIS A 251 -27.28 -1.48 3.45
CA HIS A 251 -26.83 -0.68 2.32
C HIS A 251 -25.30 -0.75 2.26
N GLY A 252 -24.78 -1.83 1.67
CA GLY A 252 -23.36 -2.05 1.49
C GLY A 252 -23.07 -2.89 0.24
N PHE A 253 -21.88 -3.47 0.18
CA PHE A 253 -21.44 -4.37 -0.89
C PHE A 253 -21.71 -5.82 -0.49
N TYR A 254 -22.43 -6.54 -1.35
CA TYR A 254 -22.92 -7.89 -1.06
C TYR A 254 -21.99 -8.94 -1.63
N PHE A 255 -21.73 -9.96 -0.82
CA PHE A 255 -20.88 -11.10 -1.16
C PHE A 255 -21.56 -12.39 -0.72
N SER A 256 -21.28 -13.49 -1.40
CA SER A 256 -21.81 -14.80 -1.03
C SER A 256 -20.74 -15.87 -1.00
N THR A 257 -20.86 -16.81 -0.07
CA THR A 257 -20.05 -18.05 -0.04
C THR A 257 -20.38 -18.98 -1.20
N ASN A 258 -21.53 -18.77 -1.86
CA ASN A 258 -22.04 -19.64 -2.90
C ASN A 258 -22.05 -18.91 -4.27
N PRO A 259 -21.31 -19.39 -5.28
CA PRO A 259 -21.23 -18.74 -6.58
C PRO A 259 -22.57 -18.73 -7.33
N TYR A 260 -23.50 -19.64 -7.04
CA TYR A 260 -24.85 -19.67 -7.64
C TYR A 260 -25.72 -18.50 -7.18
N VAL A 261 -25.53 -18.03 -5.94
CA VAL A 261 -26.22 -16.81 -5.46
C VAL A 261 -25.74 -15.60 -6.25
N SER A 262 -24.41 -15.48 -6.40
CA SER A 262 -23.78 -14.40 -7.17
C SER A 262 -24.12 -14.46 -8.67
N ASP A 263 -24.28 -15.65 -9.26
CA ASP A 263 -24.70 -15.81 -10.65
C ASP A 263 -26.07 -15.18 -10.95
N GLY A 264 -26.99 -15.15 -9.98
CA GLY A 264 -28.27 -14.47 -10.10
C GLY A 264 -28.15 -12.96 -10.37
N TYR A 265 -27.00 -12.36 -10.03
CA TYR A 265 -26.68 -10.95 -10.26
C TYR A 265 -25.69 -10.73 -11.41
N ALA A 266 -25.10 -11.80 -11.95
CA ALA A 266 -24.18 -11.75 -13.07
C ALA A 266 -24.94 -11.62 -14.40
N VAL A 267 -25.17 -10.37 -14.84
CA VAL A 267 -25.84 -10.09 -16.13
C VAL A 267 -24.83 -10.31 -17.27
N PRO A 268 -25.14 -11.16 -18.26
CA PRO A 268 -24.20 -11.52 -19.32
C PRO A 268 -23.94 -10.37 -20.30
N ASN A 269 -22.82 -10.47 -21.01
CA ASN A 269 -22.56 -9.66 -22.20
C ASN A 269 -23.58 -10.03 -23.31
N PRO A 270 -24.35 -9.07 -23.85
CA PRO A 270 -25.37 -9.36 -24.85
C PRO A 270 -24.83 -9.95 -26.16
N SER A 271 -23.56 -9.71 -26.49
CA SER A 271 -22.94 -10.15 -27.75
C SER A 271 -22.27 -11.52 -27.62
N THR A 272 -21.59 -11.80 -26.51
CA THR A 272 -20.82 -13.05 -26.32
C THR A 272 -21.53 -14.10 -25.47
N GLY A 273 -22.56 -13.70 -24.71
CA GLY A 273 -23.24 -14.52 -23.71
C GLY A 273 -22.42 -14.74 -22.43
N GLU A 274 -21.21 -14.20 -22.34
CA GLU A 274 -20.32 -14.42 -21.21
C GLU A 274 -20.77 -13.64 -19.98
N LYS A 275 -20.65 -14.28 -18.81
CA LYS A 275 -20.86 -13.68 -17.51
C LYS A 275 -19.52 -13.48 -16.80
N ARG A 276 -19.53 -12.58 -15.82
CA ARG A 276 -18.38 -12.28 -14.97
C ARG A 276 -18.79 -12.31 -13.50
N ILE A 277 -17.97 -12.94 -12.66
CA ILE A 277 -18.05 -12.89 -11.19
C ILE A 277 -16.67 -12.51 -10.66
N LEU A 278 -16.64 -11.63 -9.66
CA LEU A 278 -15.43 -11.37 -8.88
C LEU A 278 -15.37 -12.36 -7.72
N MET A 279 -14.22 -13.01 -7.54
CA MET A 279 -13.89 -13.72 -6.32
C MET A 279 -12.99 -12.81 -5.49
N CYS A 280 -13.46 -12.44 -4.30
CA CYS A 280 -12.82 -11.46 -3.44
C CYS A 280 -12.51 -12.10 -2.10
N ARG A 281 -11.34 -11.80 -1.55
CA ARG A 281 -11.09 -11.95 -0.13
C ARG A 281 -11.78 -10.81 0.60
N VAL A 282 -12.65 -11.13 1.55
CA VAL A 282 -13.51 -10.17 2.24
C VAL A 282 -13.27 -10.27 3.73
N LEU A 283 -12.92 -9.15 4.34
CA LEU A 283 -12.70 -9.04 5.77
C LEU A 283 -14.07 -8.94 6.47
N VAL A 284 -14.69 -10.09 6.73
CA VAL A 284 -16.03 -10.20 7.34
C VAL A 284 -16.01 -9.88 8.83
N GLY A 285 -14.89 -10.13 9.51
CA GLY A 285 -14.68 -9.92 10.94
C GLY A 285 -15.83 -10.46 11.78
N ARG A 286 -16.29 -9.68 12.75
CA ARG A 286 -17.48 -10.02 13.54
C ARG A 286 -18.73 -9.59 12.78
N SER A 287 -19.60 -10.55 12.43
CA SER A 287 -20.86 -10.26 11.74
C SER A 287 -22.07 -10.17 12.69
N CYS A 288 -23.04 -9.32 12.38
CA CYS A 288 -24.36 -9.33 13.00
C CYS A 288 -25.48 -9.54 11.97
N GLU A 289 -26.68 -9.88 12.43
CA GLU A 289 -27.85 -9.94 11.55
C GLU A 289 -28.12 -8.56 10.93
N GLY A 290 -28.23 -8.55 9.60
CA GLY A 290 -28.49 -7.34 8.83
C GLY A 290 -29.98 -7.05 8.66
N ASN A 291 -30.30 -5.78 8.42
CA ASN A 291 -31.64 -5.38 7.99
C ASN A 291 -31.61 -4.24 6.97
N SER A 292 -32.74 -4.03 6.31
CA SER A 292 -32.84 -3.11 5.18
C SER A 292 -32.72 -1.62 5.49
N THR A 293 -32.59 -1.23 6.75
CA THR A 293 -32.39 0.17 7.15
C THR A 293 -30.93 0.50 7.46
N MET A 294 -30.08 -0.51 7.63
CA MET A 294 -28.68 -0.32 8.03
C MET A 294 -27.86 0.31 6.91
N ARG A 295 -27.08 1.35 7.23
CA ARG A 295 -26.14 2.01 6.31
C ARG A 295 -24.67 1.77 6.65
N THR A 296 -24.43 1.19 7.82
CA THR A 296 -23.15 0.78 8.37
C THR A 296 -23.41 -0.38 9.33
N CYS A 297 -22.39 -1.17 9.65
CA CYS A 297 -22.41 -2.09 10.76
C CYS A 297 -22.44 -1.34 12.12
N PRO A 298 -23.01 -1.92 13.20
CA PRO A 298 -22.91 -1.37 14.55
C PRO A 298 -21.47 -1.41 15.07
N SER A 299 -21.14 -0.61 16.09
CA SER A 299 -19.77 -0.31 16.54
C SER A 299 -18.87 -1.50 16.91
N ASN A 300 -19.43 -2.68 17.10
CA ASN A 300 -18.70 -3.90 17.48
C ASN A 300 -18.67 -4.97 16.38
N TYR A 301 -19.15 -4.64 15.18
CA TYR A 301 -19.24 -5.55 14.03
C TYR A 301 -18.55 -4.93 12.82
N ASP A 302 -18.11 -5.78 11.90
CA ASP A 302 -17.40 -5.39 10.67
C ASP A 302 -18.26 -5.59 9.43
N SER A 303 -19.21 -6.51 9.53
CA SER A 303 -20.14 -6.85 8.47
C SER A 303 -21.54 -7.10 9.04
N THR A 304 -22.53 -7.07 8.16
CA THR A 304 -23.82 -7.68 8.44
C THR A 304 -23.99 -8.95 7.61
N THR A 305 -24.89 -9.82 8.04
CA THR A 305 -25.19 -11.07 7.36
C THR A 305 -26.69 -11.31 7.21
N GLY A 306 -27.06 -11.99 6.13
CA GLY A 306 -28.41 -12.50 5.90
C GLY A 306 -28.61 -13.98 6.26
N GLY A 307 -27.66 -14.59 6.98
CA GLY A 307 -27.67 -16.01 7.32
C GLY A 307 -26.27 -16.62 7.18
N SER A 308 -26.17 -17.86 6.68
CA SER A 308 -24.87 -18.52 6.55
C SER A 308 -24.08 -18.14 5.29
N ASN A 309 -24.74 -17.54 4.28
CA ASN A 309 -24.18 -17.49 2.93
C ASN A 309 -24.08 -16.08 2.32
N ILE A 310 -24.46 -15.02 3.04
CA ILE A 310 -24.47 -13.66 2.50
C ILE A 310 -23.85 -12.72 3.52
N TYR A 311 -22.82 -12.01 3.10
CA TYR A 311 -22.15 -10.97 3.88
C TYR A 311 -22.29 -9.63 3.20
N VAL A 312 -22.41 -8.57 4.00
CA VAL A 312 -22.43 -7.19 3.54
C VAL A 312 -21.36 -6.40 4.27
N VAL A 313 -20.44 -5.81 3.51
CA VAL A 313 -19.40 -4.92 4.02
C VAL A 313 -19.61 -3.50 3.51
N TYR A 314 -19.14 -2.52 4.28
CA TYR A 314 -19.49 -1.11 4.09
C TYR A 314 -18.32 -0.22 3.69
N SER A 315 -17.17 -0.81 3.31
CA SER A 315 -15.98 -0.08 2.90
C SER A 315 -15.14 -0.93 1.96
N ASN A 316 -14.58 -0.29 0.93
CA ASN A 316 -13.63 -0.91 0.01
C ASN A 316 -12.41 -1.50 0.71
N ARG A 317 -12.02 -0.98 1.89
CA ARG A 317 -10.88 -1.50 2.66
C ARG A 317 -11.11 -2.92 3.21
N HIS A 318 -12.36 -3.40 3.22
CA HIS A 318 -12.69 -4.78 3.62
C HIS A 318 -12.72 -5.74 2.42
N ILE A 319 -12.39 -5.28 1.22
CA ILE A 319 -12.56 -6.07 0.00
C ILE A 319 -11.25 -6.07 -0.79
N LEU A 320 -10.75 -7.26 -1.08
CA LEU A 320 -9.67 -7.47 -2.02
C LEU A 320 -10.16 -8.37 -3.16
N PRO A 321 -10.45 -7.81 -4.34
CA PRO A 321 -10.67 -8.63 -5.54
C PRO A 321 -9.41 -9.40 -5.87
N GLU A 322 -9.48 -10.74 -5.90
CA GLU A 322 -8.33 -11.59 -6.25
C GLU A 322 -8.46 -12.18 -7.65
N TYR A 323 -9.67 -12.53 -8.07
CA TYR A 323 -9.90 -13.12 -9.38
C TYR A 323 -11.14 -12.55 -10.06
N LEU A 324 -11.04 -12.36 -11.37
CA LEU A 324 -12.19 -12.19 -12.25
C LEU A 324 -12.43 -13.49 -13.01
N ILE A 325 -13.57 -14.13 -12.77
CA ILE A 325 -13.96 -15.38 -13.41
C ILE A 325 -14.93 -15.05 -14.55
N THR A 326 -14.52 -15.34 -15.78
CA THR A 326 -15.37 -15.25 -16.98
C THR A 326 -15.86 -16.65 -17.36
N TYR A 327 -17.16 -16.82 -17.51
CA TYR A 327 -17.81 -18.12 -17.76
C TYR A 327 -19.05 -17.97 -18.64
N LYS A 328 -19.62 -19.08 -19.10
CA LYS A 328 -20.88 -19.13 -19.87
C LYS A 328 -22.00 -19.87 -19.15
#